data_AF-A0A1C5ITN1-F1
#
_entry.id   AF-A0A1C5ITN1-F1
#
_cell.length_a   1.000
_cell.length_b   1.000
_cell.length_c   1.000
_cell.angle_alpha   90.00
_cell.angle_beta   90.00
_cell.angle_gamma   90.00
#
_symmetry.space_group_name_H-M   'P 1'
#
loop_
_entity.id
_entity.type
_entity.pdbx_description
1 polymer ?
#
loop_
_entity_poly.entity_id
_entity_poly.type
_entity_poly.pdbx_seq_one_letter_code
_entity_poly.pdbx_strand_id
1 'polypeptide(L)'
;MTPQVRRPSAVRALTVLLASTAAATVVVELLNWWYAPEQEFGLAVRTGWAMLRSLGFLLLIGQVDRGRAGAKPFGLILAVTTVFAVGRLVVPRQGVPPLPGLLGFAALTALCVAVVVLLYRSDAVAGHLVRHRKGLVVEGGTITWREVAPKRPQVTGWLLTARVAAFTYSPLTLVPALVAGGAVLDGRLAALPVVLLWFGAGVVLSYLVLFCTAFLMRGRPWARRLLVTIALGVLAVDLPLCWWLLGLDGLVRDGAPLLAAVLLTLYSLHRAAPTPTPTPAGEPR
;
A
#
# COMPACT_ATOMS: atom_id res chain seq x y z
N MET A 1 14.08 9.84 37.97
CA MET A 1 12.72 9.52 37.50
C MET A 1 12.60 9.93 36.04
N THR A 2 12.64 8.98 35.10
CA THR A 2 12.39 9.26 33.69
C THR A 2 10.89 9.49 33.49
N PRO A 3 10.45 10.62 32.91
CA PRO A 3 9.04 10.77 32.56
C PRO A 3 8.73 9.72 31.49
N GLN A 4 7.97 8.68 31.87
CA GLN A 4 7.32 7.80 30.92
C GLN A 4 6.39 8.68 30.09
N VAL A 5 6.84 9.05 28.89
CA VAL A 5 5.99 9.68 27.89
C VAL A 5 4.93 8.65 27.54
N ARG A 6 3.78 8.70 28.22
CA ARG A 6 2.59 7.90 27.91
C ARG A 6 2.41 7.94 26.39
N ARG A 7 2.43 6.77 25.74
CA ARG A 7 1.99 6.68 24.36
C ARG A 7 0.58 7.30 24.32
N PRO A 8 0.29 8.25 23.39
CA PRO A 8 -1.05 8.79 23.27
C PRO A 8 -2.04 7.63 23.16
N SER A 9 -3.15 7.67 23.89
CA SER A 9 -4.17 6.60 23.88
C SER A 9 -4.60 6.24 22.46
N ALA A 10 -4.66 7.23 21.57
CA ALA A 10 -4.93 7.06 20.14
C ALA A 10 -3.92 6.16 19.40
N VAL A 11 -2.63 6.20 19.76
CA VAL A 11 -1.59 5.33 19.16
C VAL A 11 -1.80 3.89 19.61
N ARG A 12 -2.11 3.67 20.89
CA ARG A 12 -2.42 2.32 21.41
C ARG A 12 -3.69 1.76 20.78
N ALA A 13 -4.73 2.58 20.64
CA ALA A 13 -5.97 2.21 19.96
C ALA A 13 -5.69 1.83 18.49
N LEU A 14 -4.86 2.60 17.78
CA LEU A 14 -4.44 2.28 16.42
C LEU A 14 -3.68 0.96 16.36
N THR A 15 -2.73 0.71 17.26
CA THR A 15 -2.00 -0.57 17.32
C THR A 15 -2.94 -1.76 17.52
N VAL A 16 -3.91 -1.66 18.44
CA VAL A 16 -4.91 -2.70 18.68
C VAL A 16 -5.80 -2.89 17.45
N LEU A 17 -6.20 -1.81 16.79
CA LEU A 17 -7.01 -1.86 15.58
C LEU A 17 -6.26 -2.52 14.41
N LEU A 18 -4.97 -2.24 14.25
CA LEU A 18 -4.12 -2.89 13.25
C LEU A 18 -3.94 -4.38 13.54
N ALA A 19 -3.72 -4.75 14.81
CA ALA A 19 -3.59 -6.15 15.21
C ALA A 19 -4.89 -6.93 15.01
N SER A 20 -6.03 -6.34 15.36
CA SER A 20 -7.35 -6.93 15.12
C SER A 20 -7.68 -7.04 13.63
N THR A 21 -7.30 -6.06 12.81
CA THR A 21 -7.43 -6.14 11.34
C THR A 21 -6.62 -7.30 10.77
N ALA A 22 -5.37 -7.48 11.22
CA ALA A 22 -4.53 -8.60 10.81
C ALA A 22 -5.14 -9.95 11.22
N ALA A 23 -5.58 -10.09 12.48
CA ALA A 23 -6.19 -11.31 12.98
C ALA A 23 -7.49 -11.64 12.24
N ALA A 24 -8.37 -10.65 12.06
CA ALA A 24 -9.60 -10.81 11.30
C ALA A 24 -9.33 -11.23 9.85
N THR A 25 -8.29 -10.67 9.21
CA THR A 25 -7.90 -11.06 7.85
C THR A 25 -7.50 -12.52 7.81
N VAL A 26 -6.67 -12.99 8.74
CA VAL A 26 -6.26 -14.41 8.82
C VAL A 26 -7.47 -15.33 9.05
N VAL A 27 -8.35 -15.00 9.99
CA VAL A 27 -9.54 -15.80 10.31
C VAL A 27 -10.46 -15.92 9.10
N VAL A 28 -10.77 -14.79 8.46
CA VAL A 28 -11.65 -14.75 7.29
C VAL A 28 -11.07 -15.54 6.11
N GLU A 29 -9.76 -15.44 5.90
CA GLU A 29 -9.06 -16.17 4.84
C GLU A 29 -9.01 -17.69 5.11
N LEU A 30 -8.79 -18.10 6.36
CA LEU A 30 -8.84 -19.51 6.76
C LEU A 30 -10.24 -20.10 6.60
N LEU A 31 -11.27 -19.36 7.01
CA LEU A 31 -12.66 -19.76 6.80
C LEU A 31 -12.94 -19.91 5.30
N ASN A 32 -12.54 -18.94 4.49
CA ASN A 32 -12.73 -19.01 3.05
C ASN A 32 -11.98 -20.19 2.41
N TRP A 33 -10.78 -20.53 2.89
CA TRP A 33 -10.06 -21.72 2.47
C TRP A 33 -10.81 -23.01 2.80
N TRP A 34 -11.39 -23.08 4.01
CA TRP A 34 -12.12 -24.25 4.48
C TRP A 34 -13.43 -24.48 3.72
N TYR A 35 -14.12 -23.40 3.34
CA TYR A 35 -15.39 -23.47 2.61
C TYR A 35 -15.25 -23.68 1.11
N ALA A 36 -14.04 -23.59 0.54
CA ALA A 36 -13.82 -23.78 -0.89
C ALA A 36 -13.76 -25.28 -1.23
N PRO A 37 -14.75 -25.85 -1.95
CA PRO A 37 -14.79 -27.29 -2.25
C PRO A 37 -13.69 -27.72 -3.23
N GLU A 38 -13.15 -26.80 -4.03
CA GLU A 38 -12.01 -27.04 -4.91
C GLU A 38 -10.87 -26.08 -4.56
N GLN A 39 -9.76 -26.66 -4.07
CA GLN A 39 -8.54 -25.93 -3.67
C GLN A 39 -7.71 -25.58 -4.90
N GLU A 40 -8.28 -24.78 -5.80
CA GLU A 40 -7.63 -24.33 -7.02
C GLU A 40 -6.32 -23.58 -6.70
N PHE A 41 -5.32 -23.71 -7.58
CA PHE A 41 -4.02 -23.04 -7.44
C PHE A 41 -4.16 -21.51 -7.24
N GLY A 42 -5.09 -20.88 -7.96
CA GLY A 42 -5.38 -19.45 -7.83
C GLY A 42 -5.97 -19.05 -6.48
N LEU A 43 -6.60 -19.98 -5.74
CA LEU A 43 -7.01 -19.75 -4.36
C LEU A 43 -5.79 -19.76 -3.43
N ALA A 44 -4.86 -20.71 -3.62
CA ALA A 44 -3.65 -20.86 -2.79
C ALA A 44 -2.77 -19.60 -2.86
N VAL A 45 -2.52 -19.10 -4.06
CA VAL A 45 -1.74 -17.87 -4.28
C VAL A 45 -2.41 -16.67 -3.59
N ARG A 46 -3.74 -16.54 -3.70
CA ARG A 46 -4.48 -15.43 -3.08
C ARG A 46 -4.51 -15.52 -1.56
N THR A 47 -4.66 -16.71 -0.99
CA THR A 47 -4.58 -16.94 0.46
C THR A 47 -3.18 -16.61 0.97
N GLY A 48 -2.13 -17.08 0.28
CA GLY A 48 -0.74 -16.73 0.60
C GLY A 48 -0.50 -15.22 0.54
N TRP A 49 -1.05 -14.55 -0.47
CA TRP A 49 -0.99 -13.10 -0.58
C TRP A 49 -1.73 -12.38 0.56
N ALA A 50 -2.89 -12.90 0.98
CA ALA A 50 -3.61 -12.34 2.12
C ALA A 50 -2.83 -12.51 3.44
N MET A 51 -2.13 -13.63 3.64
CA MET A 51 -1.22 -13.81 4.78
C MET A 51 -0.07 -12.81 4.76
N LEU A 52 0.52 -12.55 3.60
CA LEU A 52 1.55 -11.51 3.46
C LEU A 52 1.00 -10.11 3.77
N ARG A 53 -0.26 -9.84 3.43
CA ARG A 53 -0.93 -8.58 3.78
C ARG A 53 -1.13 -8.43 5.29
N SER A 54 -1.49 -9.53 5.98
CA SER A 54 -1.54 -9.58 7.45
C SER A 54 -0.17 -9.25 8.07
N LEU A 55 0.92 -9.77 7.49
CA LEU A 55 2.29 -9.35 7.87
C LEU A 55 2.52 -7.86 7.60
N GLY A 56 1.98 -7.32 6.51
CA GLY A 56 1.96 -5.88 6.22
C GLY A 56 1.35 -5.04 7.34
N PHE A 57 0.22 -5.46 7.91
CA PHE A 57 -0.38 -4.79 9.08
C PHE A 57 0.52 -4.84 10.32
N LEU A 58 1.24 -5.95 10.55
CA LEU A 58 2.23 -6.04 11.64
C LEU A 58 3.44 -5.12 11.39
N LEU A 59 3.92 -5.03 10.15
CA LEU A 59 4.96 -4.08 9.78
C LEU A 59 4.49 -2.63 9.98
N LEU A 60 3.22 -2.34 9.70
CA LEU A 60 2.62 -1.03 9.94
C LEU A 60 2.60 -0.69 11.43
N ILE A 61 2.31 -1.65 12.33
CA ILE A 61 2.46 -1.46 13.78
C ILE A 61 3.90 -1.02 14.09
N GLY A 62 4.90 -1.70 13.54
CA GLY A 62 6.30 -1.33 13.71
C GLY A 62 6.65 0.08 13.17
N GLN A 63 6.03 0.51 12.06
CA GLN A 63 6.22 1.87 11.52
C GLN A 63 5.53 2.94 12.39
N VAL A 64 4.33 2.66 12.90
CA VAL A 64 3.59 3.54 13.82
C VAL A 64 4.34 3.69 15.15
N ASP A 65 4.82 2.59 15.72
CA ASP A 65 5.61 2.58 16.96
C ASP A 65 6.93 3.34 16.83
N ARG A 66 7.51 3.35 15.63
CA ARG A 66 8.72 4.12 15.30
C ARG A 66 8.44 5.58 14.90
N GLY A 67 7.17 6.02 14.90
CA GLY A 67 6.79 7.40 14.55
C GLY A 67 7.12 7.77 13.10
N ARG A 68 7.02 6.83 12.15
CA ARG A 68 7.46 7.06 10.76
C ARG A 68 6.37 7.72 9.93
N ALA A 69 6.68 8.84 9.28
CA ALA A 69 5.76 9.56 8.38
C ALA A 69 5.20 8.70 7.23
N GLY A 70 5.94 7.67 6.80
CA GLY A 70 5.49 6.70 5.80
C GLY A 70 4.37 5.76 6.25
N ALA A 71 4.00 5.74 7.54
CA ALA A 71 2.93 4.88 8.05
C ALA A 71 1.54 5.25 7.48
N LYS A 72 1.25 6.55 7.26
CA LYS A 72 -0.03 7.00 6.70
C LYS A 72 -0.31 6.46 5.29
N PRO A 73 0.59 6.66 4.30
CA PRO A 73 0.35 6.12 2.96
C PRO A 73 0.40 4.59 2.93
N PHE A 74 1.25 3.96 3.75
CA PHE A 74 1.33 2.50 3.81
C PHE A 74 0.04 1.88 4.35
N GLY A 75 -0.52 2.45 5.42
CA GLY A 75 -1.80 2.01 5.97
C GLY A 75 -2.99 2.24 5.04
N LEU A 76 -3.00 3.35 4.30
CA LEU A 76 -4.04 3.59 3.30
C LEU A 76 -4.06 2.52 2.21
N ILE A 77 -2.90 2.19 1.64
CA ILE A 77 -2.83 1.20 0.56
C ILE A 77 -3.15 -0.19 1.08
N LEU A 78 -2.65 -0.57 2.27
CA LEU A 78 -3.02 -1.82 2.91
C LEU A 78 -4.53 -1.92 3.15
N ALA A 79 -5.18 -0.86 3.62
CA ALA A 79 -6.62 -0.84 3.82
C ALA A 79 -7.39 -1.00 2.50
N VAL A 80 -7.06 -0.20 1.48
CA VAL A 80 -7.73 -0.25 0.17
C VAL A 80 -7.56 -1.63 -0.48
N THR A 81 -6.33 -2.13 -0.55
CA THR A 81 -6.05 -3.46 -1.12
C THR A 81 -6.73 -4.58 -0.34
N THR A 82 -6.87 -4.44 0.98
CA THR A 82 -7.63 -5.40 1.80
C THR A 82 -9.09 -5.39 1.39
N VAL A 83 -9.77 -4.24 1.39
CA VAL A 83 -11.21 -4.15 1.06
C VAL A 83 -11.53 -4.79 -0.30
N PHE A 84 -10.75 -4.48 -1.34
CA PHE A 84 -10.94 -5.09 -2.66
C PHE A 84 -10.66 -6.60 -2.66
N ALA A 85 -9.65 -7.06 -1.92
CA ALA A 85 -9.37 -8.49 -1.79
C ALA A 85 -10.50 -9.24 -1.06
N VAL A 86 -11.08 -8.65 0.00
CA VAL A 86 -12.21 -9.25 0.74
C VAL A 86 -13.51 -9.21 -0.07
N GLY A 87 -13.61 -8.35 -1.09
CA GLY A 87 -14.77 -8.27 -1.98
C GLY A 87 -15.18 -9.62 -2.60
N ARG A 88 -14.23 -10.56 -2.74
CA ARG A 88 -14.51 -11.94 -3.18
C ARG A 88 -15.52 -12.70 -2.31
N LEU A 89 -15.66 -12.34 -1.04
CA LEU A 89 -16.58 -13.00 -0.11
C LEU A 89 -18.04 -12.64 -0.36
N VAL A 90 -18.28 -11.54 -1.08
CA VAL A 90 -19.61 -10.99 -1.34
C VAL A 90 -20.11 -11.40 -2.72
N VAL A 91 -19.23 -11.77 -3.64
CA VAL A 91 -19.61 -12.20 -4.99
C VAL A 91 -20.08 -13.67 -4.95
N PRO A 92 -21.37 -13.95 -5.17
CA PRO A 92 -21.87 -15.32 -5.14
C PRO A 92 -21.32 -16.10 -6.34
N ARG A 93 -20.74 -17.28 -6.08
CA ARG A 93 -20.34 -18.22 -7.15
C ARG A 93 -21.57 -18.90 -7.76
N GLN A 94 -22.59 -19.17 -6.94
CA GLN A 94 -23.96 -19.57 -7.33
C GLN A 94 -24.93 -19.16 -6.19
N GLY A 95 -26.09 -18.61 -6.53
CA GLY A 95 -27.13 -18.28 -5.54
C GLY A 95 -26.87 -17.02 -4.69
N VAL A 96 -27.29 -17.04 -3.42
CA VAL A 96 -27.18 -15.91 -2.47
C VAL A 96 -25.81 -15.96 -1.79
N PRO A 97 -25.08 -14.84 -1.61
CA PRO A 97 -23.79 -14.85 -0.93
C PRO A 97 -23.90 -15.45 0.48
N PRO A 98 -22.95 -16.29 0.90
CA PRO A 98 -22.99 -16.91 2.21
C PRO A 98 -22.93 -15.81 3.30
N LEU A 99 -23.86 -15.84 4.25
CA LEU A 99 -23.88 -14.96 5.43
C LEU A 99 -22.50 -14.77 6.10
N PRO A 100 -21.68 -15.82 6.33
CA PRO A 100 -20.34 -15.61 6.92
C PRO A 100 -19.41 -14.77 6.03
N GLY A 101 -19.54 -14.83 4.70
CA GLY A 101 -18.78 -14.01 3.77
C GLY A 101 -19.16 -12.53 3.83
N LEU A 102 -20.47 -12.24 3.91
CA LEU A 102 -20.99 -10.88 4.10
C LEU A 102 -20.53 -10.27 5.43
N LEU A 103 -20.60 -11.04 6.52
CA LEU A 103 -20.15 -10.60 7.84
C LEU A 103 -18.63 -10.35 7.85
N GLY A 104 -17.84 -11.24 7.25
CA GLY A 104 -16.40 -11.07 7.12
C GLY A 104 -16.03 -9.82 6.32
N PHE A 105 -16.72 -9.56 5.20
CA PHE A 105 -16.55 -8.36 4.39
C PHE A 105 -16.91 -7.08 5.17
N ALA A 106 -18.07 -7.06 5.83
CA ALA A 106 -18.53 -5.90 6.59
C ALA A 106 -17.56 -5.58 7.75
N ALA A 107 -17.13 -6.60 8.51
CA ALA A 107 -16.19 -6.44 9.60
C ALA A 107 -14.83 -5.93 9.14
N LEU A 108 -14.23 -6.54 8.11
CA LEU A 108 -12.93 -6.12 7.58
C LEU A 108 -12.97 -4.73 6.95
N THR A 109 -14.06 -4.40 6.26
CA THR A 109 -14.26 -3.06 5.71
C THR A 109 -14.36 -2.02 6.82
N ALA A 110 -15.16 -2.28 7.86
CA ALA A 110 -15.28 -1.39 9.00
C ALA A 110 -13.94 -1.19 9.72
N LEU A 111 -13.16 -2.26 9.93
CA LEU A 111 -11.82 -2.18 10.51
C LEU A 111 -10.87 -1.35 9.65
N CYS A 112 -10.85 -1.58 8.34
CA CYS A 112 -10.02 -0.82 7.40
C CYS A 112 -10.39 0.67 7.37
N VAL A 113 -11.69 0.99 7.35
CA VAL A 113 -12.19 2.37 7.42
C VAL A 113 -11.78 3.02 8.74
N ALA A 114 -11.93 2.32 9.87
CA ALA A 114 -11.53 2.82 11.17
C ALA A 114 -10.01 3.10 11.24
N VAL A 115 -9.18 2.22 10.65
CA VAL A 115 -7.72 2.43 10.55
C VAL A 115 -7.41 3.71 9.76
N VAL A 116 -8.04 3.88 8.59
CA VAL A 116 -7.82 5.06 7.75
C VAL A 116 -8.29 6.33 8.44
N VAL A 117 -9.48 6.32 9.05
CA VAL A 117 -10.02 7.46 9.81
C VAL A 117 -9.09 7.83 10.94
N LEU A 118 -8.59 6.86 11.72
CA LEU A 118 -7.71 7.14 12.85
C LEU A 118 -6.32 7.64 12.38
N LEU A 119 -5.80 7.13 11.27
CA LEU A 119 -4.53 7.57 10.67
C LEU A 119 -4.58 9.00 10.12
N TYR A 120 -5.70 9.41 9.51
CA TYR A 120 -5.81 10.69 8.81
C TYR A 120 -6.51 11.78 9.61
N ARG A 121 -7.46 11.43 10.49
CA ARG A 121 -8.31 12.39 11.21
C ARG A 121 -7.84 12.68 12.65
N SER A 122 -6.95 11.88 13.22
CA SER A 122 -6.44 12.10 14.58
C SER A 122 -5.19 12.98 14.58
N ASP A 123 -5.29 14.18 15.14
CA ASP A 123 -4.16 15.10 15.33
C ASP A 123 -3.08 14.51 16.26
N ALA A 124 -3.50 13.70 17.24
CA ALA A 124 -2.59 12.99 18.14
C ALA A 124 -1.71 11.96 17.40
N VAL A 125 -2.29 11.25 16.43
CA VAL A 125 -1.56 10.31 15.56
C VAL A 125 -0.69 11.09 14.58
N ALA A 126 -1.21 12.17 13.99
CA ALA A 126 -0.43 13.03 13.09
C ALA A 126 0.82 13.62 13.78
N GLY A 127 0.67 14.13 15.01
CA GLY A 127 1.79 14.63 15.81
C GLY A 127 2.78 13.54 16.24
N HIS A 128 2.33 12.29 16.42
CA HIS A 128 3.21 11.17 16.74
C HIS A 128 4.02 10.69 15.53
N LEU A 129 3.41 10.63 14.34
CA LEU A 129 4.04 10.15 13.10
C LEU A 129 5.08 11.11 12.50
N VAL A 130 5.24 12.29 13.09
CA VAL A 130 6.28 13.27 12.75
C VAL A 130 7.39 13.27 13.80
N ARG A 131 7.34 12.44 14.86
CA ARG A 131 8.43 12.41 15.86
C ARG A 131 9.72 11.89 15.24
N HIS A 132 10.75 12.72 15.33
CA HIS A 132 12.07 12.41 14.79
C HIS A 132 12.81 11.47 15.74
N ARG A 133 13.68 10.61 15.18
CA ARG A 133 14.45 9.63 15.96
C ARG A 133 15.10 10.33 17.15
N LYS A 134 14.79 9.88 18.38
CA LYS A 134 15.51 10.31 19.58
C LYS A 134 16.97 9.89 19.42
N GLY A 135 17.87 10.83 19.64
CA GLY A 135 19.31 10.60 19.62
C GLY A 135 19.97 11.45 20.69
N LEU A 136 21.27 11.23 20.87
CA LEU A 136 22.07 12.05 21.77
C LEU A 136 22.35 13.36 21.05
N VAL A 137 21.78 14.45 21.55
CA VAL A 137 22.08 15.81 21.10
C VAL A 137 23.04 16.41 22.14
N VAL A 138 24.25 16.75 21.69
CA VAL A 138 25.23 17.43 22.53
C VAL A 138 25.05 18.91 22.30
N GLU A 139 24.48 19.60 23.29
CA GLU A 139 24.25 21.05 23.24
C GLU A 139 24.90 21.67 24.49
N GLY A 140 25.82 22.62 24.29
CA GLY A 140 26.49 23.34 25.38
C GLY A 140 27.25 22.46 26.39
N GLY A 141 27.83 21.34 25.96
CA GLY A 141 28.59 20.44 26.86
C GLY A 141 27.73 19.48 27.68
N THR A 142 26.41 19.47 27.48
CA THR A 142 25.51 18.47 28.10
C THR A 142 24.97 17.50 27.05
N ILE A 143 25.05 16.21 27.36
CA ILE A 143 24.54 15.13 26.51
C ILE A 143 23.08 14.91 26.89
N THR A 144 22.15 15.38 26.05
CA THR A 144 20.71 15.20 26.29
C THR A 144 20.08 14.27 25.25
N TRP A 145 19.26 13.34 25.71
CA TRP A 145 18.43 12.50 24.83
C TRP A 145 17.26 13.34 24.30
N ARG A 146 17.48 14.01 23.17
CA ARG A 146 16.49 14.88 22.52
C ARG A 146 16.16 14.40 21.11
N GLU A 147 15.06 14.90 20.55
CA GLU A 147 14.75 14.66 19.14
C GLU A 147 15.83 15.34 18.29
N VAL A 148 16.50 14.55 17.44
CA VAL A 148 17.59 15.05 16.60
C VAL A 148 16.99 15.86 15.45
N ALA A 149 17.43 17.11 15.29
CA ALA A 149 17.04 17.94 14.15
C ALA A 149 17.32 17.20 12.81
N PRO A 150 16.38 17.24 11.85
CA PRO A 150 16.49 16.43 10.64
C PRO A 150 17.74 16.79 9.83
N LYS A 151 18.61 15.80 9.58
CA LYS A 151 19.80 15.91 8.70
C LYS A 151 19.48 16.13 7.21
N ARG A 152 18.21 16.07 6.80
CA ARG A 152 17.78 16.25 5.41
C ARG A 152 16.58 17.20 5.35
N PRO A 153 16.48 18.05 4.32
CA PRO A 153 15.32 18.93 4.14
C PRO A 153 14.04 18.10 4.16
N GLN A 154 12.98 18.64 4.76
CA GLN A 154 11.69 17.96 4.87
C GLN A 154 11.20 17.60 3.47
N VAL A 155 11.23 16.30 3.14
CA VAL A 155 10.61 15.82 1.91
C VAL A 155 9.10 15.96 2.10
N THR A 156 8.42 16.59 1.15
CA THR A 156 6.97 16.79 1.17
C THR A 156 6.28 15.44 1.44
N GLY A 157 5.37 15.38 2.42
CA GLY A 157 4.67 14.13 2.77
C GLY A 157 3.95 13.46 1.60
N TRP A 158 3.59 14.25 0.58
CA TRP A 158 3.07 13.77 -0.70
C TRP A 158 4.08 12.98 -1.53
N LEU A 159 5.37 13.32 -1.55
CA LEU A 159 6.40 12.53 -2.24
C LEU A 159 6.63 11.18 -1.56
N LEU A 160 6.53 11.12 -0.22
CA LEU A 160 6.54 9.86 0.51
C LEU A 160 5.32 9.01 0.16
N THR A 161 4.15 9.64 0.01
CA THR A 161 2.92 8.96 -0.44
C THR A 161 3.06 8.40 -1.85
N ALA A 162 3.58 9.19 -2.80
CA ALA A 162 3.86 8.76 -4.17
C ALA A 162 4.82 7.58 -4.20
N ARG A 163 5.86 7.61 -3.37
CA ARG A 163 6.85 6.53 -3.26
C ARG A 163 6.22 5.24 -2.75
N VAL A 164 5.48 5.29 -1.65
CA VAL A 164 4.84 4.10 -1.08
C VAL A 164 3.79 3.55 -2.05
N ALA A 165 2.98 4.40 -2.67
CA ALA A 165 1.99 3.99 -3.67
C ALA A 165 2.64 3.33 -4.89
N ALA A 166 3.70 3.92 -5.44
CA ALA A 166 4.42 3.31 -6.56
C ALA A 166 5.05 1.95 -6.21
N PHE A 167 5.56 1.77 -4.99
CA PHE A 167 6.11 0.47 -4.57
C PHE A 167 5.06 -0.64 -4.54
N THR A 168 3.77 -0.31 -4.49
CA THR A 168 2.71 -1.31 -4.52
C THR A 168 2.37 -1.80 -5.92
N TYR A 169 2.91 -1.19 -6.98
CA TYR A 169 2.69 -1.69 -8.34
C TYR A 169 3.27 -3.09 -8.51
N SER A 170 4.53 -3.29 -8.09
CA SER A 170 5.20 -4.59 -8.16
C SER A 170 4.36 -5.75 -7.58
N PRO A 171 3.93 -5.72 -6.31
CA PRO A 171 3.12 -6.80 -5.78
C PRO A 171 1.76 -6.92 -6.46
N LEU A 172 1.15 -5.82 -6.88
CA LEU A 172 -0.14 -5.82 -7.58
C LEU A 172 -0.04 -6.33 -9.03
N THR A 173 1.17 -6.37 -9.61
CA THR A 173 1.45 -6.99 -10.91
C THR A 173 1.88 -8.46 -10.76
N LEU A 174 2.71 -8.76 -9.76
CA LEU A 174 3.26 -10.11 -9.55
C LEU A 174 2.21 -11.12 -9.10
N VAL A 175 1.30 -10.74 -8.21
CA VAL A 175 0.28 -11.66 -7.67
C VAL A 175 -0.69 -12.12 -8.75
N PRO A 176 -1.26 -11.23 -9.59
CA PRO A 176 -2.14 -11.65 -10.68
C PRO A 176 -1.41 -12.51 -11.72
N ALA A 177 -0.14 -12.21 -12.00
CA ALA A 177 0.68 -13.05 -12.86
C ALA A 177 0.87 -14.47 -12.28
N LEU A 178 1.12 -14.60 -10.98
CA LEU A 178 1.17 -15.89 -10.30
C LEU A 178 -0.18 -16.62 -10.34
N VAL A 179 -1.29 -15.91 -10.08
CA VAL A 179 -2.63 -16.49 -10.18
C VAL A 179 -2.92 -16.98 -11.60
N ALA A 180 -2.52 -16.23 -12.62
CA ALA A 180 -2.68 -16.61 -14.02
C ALA A 180 -1.85 -17.85 -14.40
N GLY A 181 -0.83 -18.21 -13.60
CA GLY A 181 -0.16 -19.50 -13.69
C GLY A 181 -1.12 -20.69 -13.53
N GLY A 182 -2.23 -20.53 -12.81
CA GLY A 182 -3.31 -21.52 -12.74
C GLY A 182 -3.91 -21.84 -14.12
N ALA A 183 -4.13 -20.84 -14.96
CA ALA A 183 -4.66 -21.05 -16.31
C ALA A 183 -3.72 -21.88 -17.20
N VAL A 184 -2.41 -21.85 -16.93
CA VAL A 184 -1.41 -22.69 -17.62
C VAL A 184 -1.55 -24.15 -17.16
N LEU A 185 -1.78 -24.37 -15.86
CA LEU A 185 -2.02 -25.70 -15.29
C LEU A 185 -3.36 -26.30 -15.79
N ASP A 186 -4.36 -25.46 -16.06
CA ASP A 186 -5.66 -25.84 -16.63
C ASP A 186 -5.63 -26.09 -18.15
N GLY A 187 -4.44 -26.32 -18.73
CA GLY A 187 -4.27 -26.75 -20.12
C GLY A 187 -4.04 -25.63 -21.15
N ARG A 188 -3.97 -24.35 -20.74
CA ARG A 188 -3.65 -23.23 -21.64
C ARG A 188 -2.14 -22.97 -21.73
N LEU A 189 -1.37 -23.97 -22.15
CA LEU A 189 0.10 -23.88 -22.27
C LEU A 189 0.57 -22.72 -23.15
N ALA A 190 -0.20 -22.32 -24.16
CA ALA A 190 0.10 -21.18 -25.02
C ALA A 190 0.16 -19.83 -24.28
N ALA A 191 -0.45 -19.73 -23.09
CA ALA A 191 -0.40 -18.51 -22.26
C ALA A 191 0.87 -18.42 -21.39
N LEU A 192 1.63 -19.52 -21.24
CA LEU A 192 2.86 -19.57 -20.43
C LEU A 192 3.86 -18.45 -20.74
N PRO A 193 4.25 -18.17 -22.02
CA PRO A 193 5.19 -17.11 -22.30
C PRO A 193 4.67 -15.74 -21.85
N VAL A 194 3.37 -15.47 -22.02
CA VAL A 194 2.75 -14.20 -21.60
C VAL A 194 2.78 -14.08 -20.07
N VAL A 195 2.45 -15.15 -19.34
CA VAL A 195 2.50 -15.17 -17.86
C VAL A 195 3.92 -14.95 -17.34
N LEU A 196 4.93 -15.59 -17.95
CA LEU A 196 6.34 -15.40 -17.58
C LEU A 196 6.81 -13.98 -17.87
N LEU A 197 6.44 -13.41 -19.01
CA LEU A 197 6.77 -12.03 -19.39
C LEU A 197 6.09 -11.04 -18.44
N TRP A 198 4.83 -11.29 -18.06
CA TRP A 198 4.10 -10.49 -17.10
C TRP A 198 4.73 -10.52 -15.70
N PHE A 199 5.11 -11.71 -15.23
CA PHE A 199 5.82 -11.87 -13.97
C PHE A 199 7.19 -11.16 -14.01
N GLY A 200 7.96 -11.36 -15.07
CA GLY A 200 9.24 -10.68 -15.30
C GLY A 200 9.09 -9.15 -15.34
N ALA A 201 8.04 -8.64 -15.98
CA ALA A 201 7.72 -7.22 -16.00
C ALA A 201 7.44 -6.68 -14.59
N GLY A 202 6.73 -7.42 -13.73
CA GLY A 202 6.53 -7.06 -12.32
C GLY A 202 7.86 -6.97 -11.54
N VAL A 203 8.80 -7.87 -11.79
CA VAL A 203 10.15 -7.81 -11.20
C VAL A 203 10.90 -6.58 -11.68
N VAL A 204 10.97 -6.36 -13.00
CA VAL A 204 11.62 -5.18 -13.60
C VAL A 204 11.02 -3.88 -13.08
N LEU A 205 9.69 -3.82 -12.98
CA LEU A 205 8.94 -2.70 -12.44
C LEU A 205 9.37 -2.36 -11.01
N SER A 206 9.67 -3.37 -10.20
CA SER A 206 10.16 -3.20 -8.82
C SER A 206 11.45 -2.38 -8.78
N TYR A 207 12.40 -2.73 -9.66
CA TYR A 207 13.68 -2.03 -9.80
C TYR A 207 13.51 -0.64 -10.42
N LEU A 208 12.66 -0.50 -11.43
CA LEU A 208 12.36 0.78 -12.06
C LEU A 208 11.73 1.76 -11.07
N VAL A 209 10.75 1.33 -10.27
CA VAL A 209 10.13 2.15 -9.21
C VAL A 209 11.15 2.51 -8.14
N LEU A 210 12.00 1.56 -7.70
CA LEU A 210 13.07 1.85 -6.74
C LEU A 210 14.02 2.93 -7.27
N PHE A 211 14.44 2.81 -8.53
CA PHE A 211 15.29 3.77 -9.21
C PHE A 211 14.59 5.14 -9.32
N CYS A 212 13.38 5.19 -9.87
CA CYS A 212 12.61 6.43 -10.04
C CYS A 212 12.39 7.15 -8.73
N THR A 213 11.95 6.42 -7.69
CA THR A 213 11.67 7.03 -6.39
C THR A 213 12.94 7.54 -5.72
N ALA A 214 14.11 6.90 -5.90
CA ALA A 214 15.38 7.42 -5.40
C ALA A 214 15.73 8.80 -6.02
N PHE A 215 15.50 8.98 -7.32
CA PHE A 215 15.73 10.26 -8.00
C PHE A 215 14.63 11.29 -7.77
N LEU A 216 13.38 10.85 -7.59
CA LEU A 216 12.26 11.70 -7.21
C LEU A 216 12.53 12.37 -5.87
N MET A 217 13.02 11.62 -4.88
CA MET A 217 13.39 12.13 -3.55
C MET A 217 14.60 13.08 -3.59
N ARG A 218 15.36 13.11 -4.70
CA ARG A 218 16.44 14.07 -4.97
C ARG A 218 15.97 15.31 -5.75
N GLY A 219 14.67 15.46 -5.98
CA GLY A 219 14.09 16.61 -6.68
C GLY A 219 14.29 16.62 -8.19
N ARG A 220 14.63 15.49 -8.82
CA ARG A 220 14.85 15.43 -10.27
C ARG A 220 13.52 15.44 -11.04
N PRO A 221 13.28 16.38 -11.97
CA PRO A 221 11.99 16.52 -12.66
C PRO A 221 11.71 15.38 -13.67
N TRP A 222 12.75 14.79 -14.25
CA TRP A 222 12.60 13.65 -15.16
C TRP A 222 12.05 12.41 -14.42
N ALA A 223 12.39 12.23 -13.15
CA ALA A 223 11.92 11.09 -12.35
C ALA A 223 10.41 11.13 -12.13
N ARG A 224 9.84 12.34 -12.05
CA ARG A 224 8.38 12.52 -12.01
C ARG A 224 7.74 12.07 -13.32
N ARG A 225 8.28 12.48 -14.47
CA ARG A 225 7.75 12.06 -15.78
C ARG A 225 7.87 10.55 -15.96
N LEU A 226 9.02 9.98 -15.60
CA LEU A 226 9.25 8.54 -15.69
C LEU A 226 8.30 7.75 -14.78
N LEU A 227 8.01 8.26 -13.58
CA LEU A 227 7.05 7.61 -12.68
C LEU A 227 5.61 7.67 -13.20
N VAL A 228 5.23 8.78 -13.86
CA VAL A 228 3.93 8.89 -14.55
C VAL A 228 3.86 7.91 -15.73
N THR A 229 4.90 7.83 -16.57
CA THR A 229 4.91 6.87 -17.68
C THR A 229 4.86 5.43 -17.20
N ILE A 230 5.56 5.10 -16.11
CA ILE A 230 5.47 3.78 -15.47
C ILE A 230 4.04 3.52 -15.00
N ALA A 231 3.41 4.47 -14.30
CA ALA A 231 2.06 4.28 -13.79
C ALA A 231 1.03 4.04 -14.90
N LEU A 232 1.12 4.79 -16.01
CA LEU A 232 0.26 4.60 -17.17
C LEU A 232 0.57 3.29 -17.91
N GLY A 233 1.84 2.95 -18.09
CA GLY A 233 2.26 1.71 -18.74
C GLY A 233 1.80 0.48 -17.98
N VAL A 234 1.89 0.51 -16.64
CA VAL A 234 1.40 -0.58 -15.78
C VAL A 234 -0.10 -0.77 -15.95
N LEU A 235 -0.91 0.29 -15.96
CA LEU A 235 -2.35 0.14 -16.22
C LEU A 235 -2.66 -0.39 -17.63
N ALA A 236 -1.93 0.08 -18.63
CA ALA A 236 -2.11 -0.32 -20.02
C ALA A 236 -1.77 -1.80 -20.27
N VAL A 237 -0.91 -2.39 -19.43
CA VAL A 237 -0.51 -3.81 -19.54
C VAL A 237 -1.33 -4.67 -18.59
N ASP A 238 -1.41 -4.30 -17.31
CA ASP A 238 -2.02 -5.16 -16.28
C ASP A 238 -3.53 -5.24 -16.39
N LEU A 239 -4.25 -4.16 -16.75
CA LEU A 239 -5.71 -4.22 -16.86
C LEU A 239 -6.17 -5.15 -17.99
N PRO A 240 -5.62 -5.07 -19.22
CA PRO A 240 -5.95 -6.03 -20.27
C PRO A 240 -5.54 -7.46 -19.92
N LEU A 241 -4.38 -7.68 -19.30
CA LEU A 241 -3.93 -9.01 -18.90
C LEU A 241 -4.82 -9.61 -17.80
N CYS A 242 -5.20 -8.82 -16.79
CA CYS A 242 -6.16 -9.23 -15.78
C CYS A 242 -7.50 -9.62 -16.42
N TRP A 243 -8.02 -8.82 -17.35
CA TRP A 243 -9.27 -9.12 -18.02
C TRP A 243 -9.19 -10.38 -18.89
N TRP A 244 -8.10 -10.54 -19.66
CA TRP A 244 -7.94 -11.66 -20.60
C TRP A 244 -7.65 -13.00 -19.91
N LEU A 245 -6.80 -13.00 -18.89
CA LEU A 245 -6.35 -14.23 -18.21
C LEU A 245 -7.19 -14.59 -16.99
N LEU A 246 -7.73 -13.59 -16.28
CA LEU A 246 -8.42 -13.78 -15.00
C LEU A 246 -9.90 -13.36 -15.05
N GLY A 247 -10.37 -12.85 -16.19
CA GLY A 247 -11.75 -12.42 -16.39
C GLY A 247 -12.12 -11.14 -15.63
N LEU A 248 -13.42 -10.87 -15.55
CA LEU A 248 -13.97 -9.73 -14.79
C LEU A 248 -13.65 -9.82 -13.29
N ASP A 249 -13.62 -11.03 -12.73
CA ASP A 249 -13.25 -11.24 -11.33
C ASP A 249 -11.83 -10.79 -11.03
N GLY A 250 -10.85 -11.16 -11.87
CA GLY A 250 -9.47 -10.68 -11.72
C GLY A 250 -9.36 -9.18 -11.96
N LEU A 251 -10.06 -8.63 -12.94
CA LEU A 251 -10.05 -7.19 -13.19
C LEU A 251 -10.54 -6.38 -11.98
N VAL A 252 -11.61 -6.81 -11.31
CA VAL A 252 -12.12 -6.13 -10.12
C VAL A 252 -11.20 -6.33 -8.92
N ARG A 253 -10.71 -7.56 -8.70
CA ARG A 253 -9.95 -7.90 -7.49
C ARG A 253 -8.50 -7.42 -7.53
N ASP A 254 -7.89 -7.45 -8.70
CA ASP A 254 -6.48 -7.16 -8.90
C ASP A 254 -6.26 -5.83 -9.63
N GLY A 255 -7.11 -5.52 -10.62
CA GLY A 255 -7.05 -4.27 -11.38
C GLY A 255 -7.54 -3.03 -10.61
N ALA A 256 -8.59 -3.15 -9.78
CA ALA A 256 -9.11 -2.01 -9.03
C ALA A 256 -8.13 -1.49 -7.95
N PRO A 257 -7.46 -2.35 -7.15
CA PRO A 257 -6.39 -1.88 -6.26
C PRO A 257 -5.22 -1.22 -6.99
N LEU A 258 -4.86 -1.76 -8.17
CA LEU A 258 -3.81 -1.19 -9.00
C LEU A 258 -4.18 0.21 -9.50
N LEU A 259 -5.41 0.37 -9.98
CA LEU A 259 -5.95 1.67 -10.37
C LEU A 259 -5.95 2.66 -9.20
N ALA A 260 -6.38 2.23 -8.01
CA ALA A 260 -6.35 3.08 -6.82
C ALA A 260 -4.91 3.50 -6.46
N ALA A 261 -3.93 2.59 -6.53
CA ALA A 261 -2.53 2.89 -6.30
C ALA A 261 -1.96 3.88 -7.33
N VAL A 262 -2.31 3.73 -8.61
CA VAL A 262 -1.92 4.64 -9.68
C VAL A 262 -2.51 6.03 -9.46
N LEU A 263 -3.82 6.12 -9.21
CA LEU A 263 -4.49 7.39 -8.95
C LEU A 263 -3.90 8.10 -7.73
N LEU A 264 -3.61 7.38 -6.65
CA LEU A 264 -2.95 7.93 -5.46
C LEU A 264 -1.53 8.44 -5.79
N THR A 265 -0.77 7.72 -6.62
CA THR A 265 0.56 8.16 -7.06
C THR A 265 0.47 9.42 -7.91
N LEU A 266 -0.42 9.47 -8.90
CA LEU A 266 -0.59 10.64 -9.75
C LEU A 266 -1.07 11.86 -8.96
N TYR A 267 -2.06 11.67 -8.08
CA TYR A 267 -2.58 12.72 -7.22
C TYR A 267 -1.51 13.28 -6.27
N SER A 268 -0.72 12.40 -5.65
CA SER A 268 0.36 12.82 -4.74
C SER A 268 1.51 13.52 -5.48
N LEU A 269 1.85 13.10 -6.70
CA LEU A 269 2.80 13.81 -7.57
C LEU A 269 2.28 15.19 -7.99
N HIS A 270 0.96 15.32 -8.23
CA HIS A 270 0.33 16.60 -8.53
C HIS A 270 0.38 17.55 -7.34
N ARG A 271 0.03 17.06 -6.14
CA ARG A 271 0.11 17.84 -4.88
C ARG A 271 1.54 18.21 -4.47
N ALA A 272 2.54 17.45 -4.92
CA ALA A 272 3.95 17.72 -4.66
C ALA A 272 4.59 18.68 -5.69
N ALA A 273 3.85 19.16 -6.69
CA ALA A 273 4.39 20.09 -7.67
C ALA A 273 4.80 21.41 -6.99
N PRO A 274 6.03 21.92 -7.24
CA PRO A 274 6.42 23.24 -6.75
C PRO A 274 5.48 24.31 -7.29
N THR A 275 4.92 25.15 -6.41
CA THR A 275 4.27 26.39 -6.84
C THR A 275 5.32 27.26 -7.51
N PRO A 276 5.08 27.80 -8.72
CA PRO A 276 6.02 28.71 -9.35
C PRO A 276 6.17 29.95 -8.45
N THR A 277 7.39 30.22 -8.02
CA THR A 277 7.72 31.44 -7.30
C THR A 277 7.40 32.61 -8.23
N PRO A 278 6.54 33.57 -7.83
CA PRO A 278 6.31 34.75 -8.66
C PRO A 278 7.65 35.46 -8.86
N THR A 279 8.06 35.60 -10.12
CA THR A 279 9.21 36.43 -10.49
C THR A 279 8.93 37.83 -9.94
N PRO A 280 9.80 38.41 -9.08
CA PRO A 280 9.61 39.79 -8.66
C PRO A 280 9.58 40.65 -9.93
N ALA A 281 8.44 41.31 -10.16
CA ALA A 281 8.30 42.27 -11.24
C ALA A 281 9.44 43.28 -11.09
N GLY A 282 10.29 43.38 -12.11
CA GLY A 282 11.49 44.21 -12.08
C GLY A 282 11.14 45.64 -11.67
N GLU A 283 11.92 46.18 -10.73
CA GLU A 283 11.94 47.62 -10.45
C GLU A 283 12.24 48.37 -11.75
N PRO A 284 11.37 49.30 -12.19
CA PRO A 284 11.72 50.23 -13.25
C PRO A 284 12.86 51.15 -12.75
N ARG A 285 13.94 51.21 -13.54
CA ARG A 285 15.03 52.18 -13.37
C ARG A 285 14.59 53.58 -13.78
#